data_AF-A0AAC8VKV5-F1
#
_entry.id   AF-A0AAC8VKV5-F1
#
_cell.length_a   1.000
_cell.length_b   1.000
_cell.length_c   1.000
_cell.angle_alpha   90.00
_cell.angle_beta   90.00
_cell.angle_gamma   90.00
#
_symmetry.space_group_name_H-M   'P 1'
#
loop_
_entity.id
_entity.type
_entity.pdbx_description
1 polymer ?
#
loop_
_entity_poly.entity_id
_entity_poly.type
_entity_poly.pdbx_seq_one_letter_code
_entity_poly.pdbx_strand_id
1 'polypeptide(L)'
;MLATIEFVELMPTILLPLCFFIAAQRKAPTGVYFVDSTILRVCHHRRSSQNRVFKGLAKKCRSTMGWFYGFKLHLIVNDMGELMAFKLSQATTDDRVVLPEMAQGLTGKIIGDKGYISQKLFNALYEK
;
A
#
# COMPACT_ATOMS: atom_id res chain seq x y z
N MET A 1 15.31 23.20 9.28
CA MET A 1 14.72 23.15 7.93
C MET A 1 15.79 22.74 6.90
N LEU A 2 16.53 21.65 7.18
CA LEU A 2 17.63 21.15 6.34
C LEU A 2 17.51 19.62 6.12
N ALA A 3 16.99 18.90 7.12
CA ALA A 3 16.77 17.44 7.05
C ALA A 3 15.82 16.98 5.92
N THR A 4 14.97 17.87 5.38
CA THR A 4 14.01 17.49 4.33
C THR A 4 14.62 17.41 2.93
N ILE A 5 15.81 17.99 2.70
CA ILE A 5 16.43 18.06 1.36
C ILE A 5 17.35 16.85 1.15
N GLU A 6 18.20 16.51 2.13
CA GLU A 6 19.09 15.34 2.08
C GLU A 6 18.30 14.02 1.92
N PHE A 7 17.15 13.90 2.60
CA PHE A 7 16.29 12.73 2.46
C PHE A 7 15.81 12.52 1.02
N VAL A 8 15.47 13.60 0.30
CA VAL A 8 14.95 13.53 -1.07
C VAL A 8 16.04 13.14 -2.08
N GLU A 9 17.28 13.53 -1.86
CA GLU A 9 18.42 13.12 -2.71
C GLU A 9 18.79 11.63 -2.50
N LEU A 10 18.65 11.13 -1.27
CA LEU A 10 18.95 9.73 -0.96
C LEU A 10 17.80 8.75 -1.32
N MET A 11 16.56 9.24 -1.36
CA MET A 11 15.35 8.44 -1.67
C MET A 11 15.47 7.50 -2.88
N PRO A 12 15.98 7.92 -4.06
CA PRO A 12 16.14 7.00 -5.19
C PRO A 12 17.14 5.88 -4.92
N THR A 13 18.19 6.15 -4.13
CA THR A 13 19.24 5.18 -3.82
C THR A 13 18.81 4.20 -2.73
N ILE A 14 17.97 4.62 -1.77
CA ILE A 14 17.50 3.74 -0.69
C ILE A 14 16.35 2.83 -1.10
N LEU A 15 15.59 3.19 -2.14
CA LEU A 15 14.36 2.49 -2.51
C LEU A 15 14.65 1.02 -2.88
N LEU A 16 15.69 0.79 -3.69
CA LEU A 16 16.08 -0.56 -4.09
C LEU A 16 16.57 -1.39 -2.88
N PRO A 17 17.55 -0.94 -2.06
CA PRO A 17 17.93 -1.61 -0.82
C PRO A 17 16.76 -1.88 0.13
N LEU A 18 15.81 -0.95 0.26
CA LEU A 18 14.63 -1.12 1.10
C LEU A 18 13.70 -2.21 0.55
N CYS A 19 13.43 -2.21 -0.76
CA CYS A 19 12.66 -3.27 -1.41
C CYS A 19 13.33 -4.63 -1.23
N PHE A 20 14.65 -4.71 -1.42
CA PHE A 20 15.43 -5.93 -1.20
C PHE A 20 15.39 -6.38 0.26
N PHE A 21 15.57 -5.45 1.21
CA PHE A 21 15.48 -5.74 2.64
C PHE A 21 14.11 -6.32 2.99
N ILE A 22 13.02 -5.68 2.55
CA ILE A 22 11.66 -6.15 2.79
C ILE A 22 11.40 -7.53 2.15
N ALA A 23 11.96 -7.79 0.97
CA ALA A 23 11.84 -9.07 0.27
C ALA A 23 12.70 -10.19 0.90
N ALA A 24 13.87 -9.84 1.46
CA ALA A 24 14.81 -10.78 2.06
C ALA A 24 14.38 -11.23 3.47
N GLN A 25 13.53 -10.44 4.15
CA GLN A 25 12.96 -10.84 5.43
C GLN A 25 12.05 -12.07 5.22
N ARG A 26 12.50 -13.24 5.70
CA ARG A 26 11.65 -14.43 5.83
C ARG A 26 10.64 -14.16 6.93
N LYS A 27 9.35 -14.14 6.58
CA LYS A 27 8.26 -13.93 7.54
C LYS A 27 7.59 -15.25 7.85
N ALA A 28 7.17 -15.43 9.09
CA ALA A 28 6.43 -16.61 9.49
C ALA A 28 4.92 -16.38 9.26
N PRO A 29 4.25 -17.22 8.46
CA PRO A 29 2.80 -17.20 8.42
C PRO A 29 2.25 -17.70 9.76
N THR A 30 1.65 -16.81 10.55
CA THR A 30 1.09 -17.12 11.88
C THR A 30 -0.39 -17.51 11.83
N GLY A 31 -1.07 -17.21 10.73
CA GLY A 31 -2.49 -17.52 10.54
C GLY A 31 -3.46 -16.40 10.96
N VAL A 32 -2.95 -15.30 11.52
CA VAL A 32 -3.73 -14.08 11.79
C VAL A 32 -3.01 -12.89 11.17
N TYR A 33 -3.74 -12.16 10.32
CA TYR A 33 -3.19 -11.05 9.57
C TYR A 33 -4.09 -9.83 9.65
N PHE A 34 -3.48 -8.66 9.55
CA PHE A 34 -4.13 -7.36 9.51
C PHE A 34 -3.85 -6.69 8.16
N VAL A 35 -4.89 -6.16 7.51
CA VAL A 35 -4.77 -5.41 6.26
C VAL A 35 -5.26 -3.99 6.45
N ASP A 36 -4.49 -3.04 5.92
CA ASP A 36 -4.90 -1.64 5.83
C ASP A 36 -4.29 -0.98 4.59
N SER A 37 -4.92 0.10 4.12
CA SER A 37 -4.38 0.93 3.05
C SER A 37 -4.19 2.37 3.52
N THR A 38 -3.01 2.91 3.21
CA THR A 38 -2.64 4.28 3.56
C THR A 38 -2.36 5.12 2.33
N ILE A 39 -2.68 6.41 2.42
CA ILE A 39 -2.51 7.36 1.32
C ILE A 39 -1.04 7.76 1.23
N LEU A 40 -0.40 7.46 0.10
CA LEU A 40 0.94 7.93 -0.20
C LEU A 40 0.88 9.17 -1.11
N ARG A 41 0.97 10.35 -0.49
CA ARG A 41 0.92 11.63 -1.21
C ARG A 41 2.22 11.89 -1.95
N VAL A 42 2.12 12.13 -3.26
CA VAL A 42 3.26 12.52 -4.09
C VAL A 42 3.51 14.03 -4.00
N CYS A 43 2.44 14.82 -4.18
CA CYS A 43 2.50 16.27 -4.03
C CYS A 43 1.13 16.84 -3.67
N HIS A 44 1.10 18.13 -3.35
CA HIS A 44 -0.18 18.82 -3.19
C HIS A 44 -0.99 18.76 -4.49
N HIS A 45 -2.30 18.50 -4.42
CA HIS A 45 -3.14 18.27 -5.61
C HIS A 45 -3.17 19.47 -6.58
N ARG A 46 -2.91 20.69 -6.09
CA ARG A 46 -2.79 21.91 -6.94
C ARG A 46 -1.52 21.91 -7.82
N ARG A 47 -0.49 21.16 -7.43
CA ARG A 47 0.79 21.03 -8.17
C ARG A 47 0.84 19.76 -9.03
N SER A 48 -0.23 18.98 -9.10
CA SER A 48 -0.22 17.71 -9.83
C SER A 48 0.07 17.88 -11.33
N SER A 49 -0.34 18.99 -11.94
CA SER A 49 -0.05 19.32 -13.33
C SER A 49 1.44 19.58 -13.61
N GLN A 50 2.19 19.99 -12.58
CA GLN A 50 3.63 20.28 -12.67
C GLN A 50 4.48 19.05 -12.35
N ASN A 51 3.90 17.99 -11.76
CA ASN A 51 4.63 16.77 -11.45
C ASN A 51 4.94 15.99 -12.73
N ARG A 52 6.23 15.89 -13.06
CA ARG A 52 6.72 15.14 -14.23
C ARG A 52 7.08 13.70 -13.91
N VAL A 53 7.55 13.43 -12.69
CA VAL A 53 8.11 12.14 -12.25
C VAL A 53 7.05 11.04 -12.23
N PHE A 54 5.87 11.31 -11.68
CA PHE A 54 4.79 10.33 -11.55
C PHE A 54 3.62 10.59 -12.50
N LYS A 55 3.87 11.35 -13.59
CA LYS A 55 2.85 11.67 -14.59
C LYS A 55 2.31 10.38 -15.21
N GLY A 56 1.00 10.21 -15.19
CA GLY A 56 0.32 8.99 -15.68
C GLY A 56 0.27 7.83 -14.68
N LEU A 57 1.17 7.80 -13.69
CA LEU A 57 1.21 6.78 -12.64
C LEU A 57 0.37 7.18 -11.41
N ALA A 58 0.63 8.36 -10.84
CA ALA A 58 -0.13 8.87 -9.72
C ALA A 58 -1.47 9.46 -10.17
N LYS A 59 -2.50 9.35 -9.33
CA LYS A 59 -3.85 9.84 -9.60
C LYS A 59 -4.33 10.80 -8.51
N LYS A 60 -5.23 11.71 -8.90
CA LYS A 60 -5.92 12.59 -7.96
C LYS A 60 -7.10 11.82 -7.37
N CYS A 61 -7.22 11.79 -6.05
CA CYS A 61 -8.31 11.14 -5.33
C CYS A 61 -8.75 12.01 -4.14
N ARG A 62 -9.98 11.79 -3.66
CA ARG A 62 -10.55 12.47 -2.50
C ARG A 62 -10.53 11.52 -1.30
N SER A 63 -9.90 11.97 -0.22
CA SER A 63 -9.95 11.34 1.09
C SER A 63 -10.93 12.09 2.01
N THR A 64 -11.16 11.56 3.21
CA THR A 64 -11.83 12.28 4.30
C THR A 64 -11.14 13.62 4.60
N MET A 65 -9.81 13.67 4.46
CA MET A 65 -8.98 14.86 4.66
C MET A 65 -8.85 15.75 3.41
N GLY A 66 -9.66 15.51 2.37
CA GLY A 66 -9.69 16.29 1.14
C GLY A 66 -8.92 15.69 -0.04
N TRP A 67 -8.70 16.51 -1.06
CA TRP A 67 -8.07 16.10 -2.33
C TRP A 67 -6.56 15.93 -2.21
N PHE A 68 -6.05 14.81 -2.71
CA PHE A 68 -4.62 14.52 -2.82
C PHE A 68 -4.26 14.00 -4.20
N TYR A 69 -2.97 14.05 -4.54
CA TYR A 69 -2.41 13.44 -5.73
C TYR A 69 -1.32 12.46 -5.30
N GLY A 70 -1.47 11.19 -5.69
CA GLY A 70 -0.52 10.16 -5.28
C GLY A 70 -1.02 8.74 -5.52
N PHE A 71 -0.69 7.87 -4.56
CA PHE A 71 -0.92 6.43 -4.58
C PHE A 71 -1.63 5.98 -3.30
N LYS A 72 -2.06 4.72 -3.28
CA LYS A 72 -2.39 3.99 -2.06
C LYS A 72 -1.33 2.92 -1.83
N LEU A 73 -0.83 2.83 -0.60
CA LEU A 73 0.05 1.77 -0.14
C LEU A 73 -0.80 0.81 0.69
N HIS A 74 -0.94 -0.42 0.21
CA HIS A 74 -1.65 -1.51 0.88
C HIS A 74 -0.63 -2.37 1.61
N LEU A 75 -0.92 -2.74 2.85
CA LEU A 75 -0.05 -3.57 3.69
C LEU A 75 -0.85 -4.72 4.27
N ILE A 76 -0.22 -5.91 4.34
CA ILE A 76 -0.67 -7.02 5.18
C ILE A 76 0.44 -7.29 6.18
N VAL A 77 0.12 -7.26 7.47
CA VAL A 77 1.04 -7.62 8.56
C VAL A 77 0.50 -8.82 9.32
N ASN A 78 1.36 -9.64 9.90
CA ASN A 78 0.90 -10.66 10.85
C ASN A 78 0.68 -10.05 12.26
N ASP A 79 0.16 -10.85 13.16
CA ASP A 79 -0.06 -10.50 14.58
C ASP A 79 1.20 -10.20 15.38
N MET A 80 2.38 -10.55 14.85
CA MET A 80 3.68 -10.16 15.40
C MET A 80 4.20 -8.83 14.83
N GLY A 81 3.46 -8.19 13.93
CA GLY A 81 3.85 -6.93 13.28
C GLY A 81 4.82 -7.10 12.10
N GLU A 82 5.05 -8.32 11.63
CA GLU A 82 5.89 -8.59 10.47
C GLU A 82 5.10 -8.32 9.17
N LEU A 83 5.72 -7.60 8.24
CA LEU A 83 5.10 -7.24 6.96
C LEU A 83 4.98 -8.45 6.03
N MET A 84 3.81 -9.08 5.90
CA MET A 84 3.60 -10.23 5.01
C MET A 84 3.61 -9.85 3.53
N ALA A 85 2.89 -8.80 3.17
CA ALA A 85 2.79 -8.33 1.78
C ALA A 85 2.58 -6.82 1.73
N PHE A 86 3.03 -6.18 0.65
CA PHE A 86 2.69 -4.79 0.35
C PHE A 86 2.40 -4.62 -1.13
N LYS A 87 1.55 -3.65 -1.47
CA LYS A 87 1.30 -3.26 -2.86
C LYS A 87 1.11 -1.76 -2.98
N LEU A 88 1.70 -1.17 -4.02
CA LEU A 88 1.42 0.21 -4.40
C LEU A 88 0.41 0.23 -5.55
N SER A 89 -0.69 0.96 -5.37
CA SER A 89 -1.71 1.14 -6.42
C SER A 89 -1.97 2.61 -6.70
N GLN A 90 -2.68 2.89 -7.79
CA GLN A 90 -3.20 4.23 -8.03
C GLN A 90 -4.11 4.65 -6.87
N ALA A 91 -4.16 5.96 -6.58
CA ALA A 91 -4.95 6.49 -5.47
C ALA A 91 -6.45 6.17 -5.55
N THR A 92 -6.97 5.98 -6.76
CA THR A 92 -8.39 5.68 -7.02
C THR A 92 -8.72 4.20 -6.97
N THR A 93 -7.72 3.33 -6.79
CA THR A 93 -7.94 1.88 -6.73
C THR A 93 -8.71 1.52 -5.45
N ASP A 94 -9.70 0.65 -5.61
CA ASP A 94 -10.47 0.06 -4.54
C ASP A 94 -9.64 -1.00 -3.81
N ASP A 95 -9.62 -0.95 -2.48
CA ASP A 95 -8.78 -1.80 -1.64
C ASP A 95 -9.17 -3.29 -1.76
N ARG A 96 -10.45 -3.56 -2.06
CA ARG A 96 -11.00 -4.91 -2.25
C ARG A 96 -10.46 -5.62 -3.48
N VAL A 97 -10.05 -4.88 -4.51
CA VAL A 97 -9.52 -5.44 -5.76
C VAL A 97 -8.08 -5.93 -5.58
N VAL A 98 -7.35 -5.31 -4.65
CA VAL A 98 -5.94 -5.57 -4.41
C VAL A 98 -5.71 -6.77 -3.47
N LEU A 99 -6.62 -6.96 -2.50
CA LEU A 99 -6.46 -7.95 -1.44
C LEU A 99 -6.26 -9.41 -1.93
N PRO A 100 -7.00 -9.95 -2.92
CA PRO A 100 -6.85 -11.35 -3.32
C PRO A 100 -5.45 -11.73 -3.81
N GLU A 101 -4.78 -10.81 -4.50
CA GLU A 101 -3.41 -10.97 -4.98
C GLU A 101 -2.42 -10.88 -3.81
N MET A 102 -2.59 -9.91 -2.91
CA MET A 102 -1.72 -9.76 -1.75
C MET A 102 -1.83 -10.92 -0.76
N ALA A 103 -3.00 -11.54 -0.66
CA ALA A 103 -3.26 -12.68 0.22
C ALA A 103 -2.81 -14.02 -0.39
N GLN A 104 -2.13 -14.02 -1.55
CA GLN A 104 -1.65 -15.26 -2.16
C GLN A 104 -0.58 -15.93 -1.28
N GLY A 105 -0.77 -17.22 -0.98
CA GLY A 105 0.13 -17.99 -0.11
C GLY A 105 -0.07 -17.77 1.39
N LEU A 106 -1.03 -16.92 1.80
CA LEU A 106 -1.42 -16.78 3.21
C LEU A 106 -2.63 -17.66 3.50
N THR A 107 -2.55 -18.45 4.56
CA THR A 107 -3.66 -19.25 5.08
C THR A 107 -4.02 -18.75 6.48
N GLY A 108 -5.30 -18.60 6.77
CA GLY A 108 -5.79 -18.13 8.07
C GLY A 108 -6.80 -16.98 7.95
N LYS A 109 -6.82 -16.11 8.96
CA LYS A 109 -7.76 -14.99 9.06
C LYS A 109 -7.08 -13.69 8.64
N ILE A 110 -7.75 -12.91 7.79
CA ILE A 110 -7.35 -11.54 7.45
C ILE A 110 -8.40 -10.59 8.03
N ILE A 111 -7.94 -9.66 8.86
CA ILE A 111 -8.76 -8.66 9.55
C ILE A 111 -8.47 -7.30 8.91
N GLY A 112 -9.50 -6.61 8.43
CA GLY A 112 -9.37 -5.32 7.79
C GLY A 112 -10.48 -4.36 8.21
N ASP A 113 -10.38 -3.13 7.73
CA ASP A 113 -11.40 -2.11 7.94
C ASP A 113 -12.74 -2.43 7.23
N LYS A 114 -13.75 -1.58 7.46
CA LYS A 114 -15.07 -1.70 6.82
C LYS A 114 -14.99 -1.60 5.28
N GLY A 115 -13.98 -0.90 4.74
CA GLY A 115 -13.75 -0.76 3.31
C GLY A 115 -13.51 -2.10 2.60
N TYR A 116 -13.03 -3.12 3.31
CA TYR A 116 -12.81 -4.46 2.75
C TYR A 116 -14.06 -5.34 2.69
N ILE A 117 -15.21 -4.91 3.23
CA ILE A 117 -16.41 -5.75 3.27
C ILE A 117 -17.03 -5.87 1.86
N SER A 118 -17.08 -7.10 1.33
CA SER A 118 -17.78 -7.46 0.09
C SER A 118 -18.00 -8.96 -0.01
N GLN A 119 -19.20 -9.39 -0.42
CA GLN A 119 -19.51 -10.80 -0.64
C GLN A 119 -18.60 -11.43 -1.70
N LYS A 120 -18.33 -10.69 -2.78
CA LYS A 120 -17.44 -11.15 -3.86
C LYS A 120 -16.02 -11.37 -3.35
N LEU A 121 -15.52 -10.47 -2.50
CA LEU A 121 -14.19 -10.60 -1.91
C LEU A 121 -14.13 -11.78 -0.93
N PHE A 122 -15.17 -11.96 -0.12
CA PHE A 122 -15.26 -13.10 0.80
C PHE A 122 -15.18 -14.43 0.04
N ASN A 123 -16.02 -14.62 -0.99
CA ASN A 123 -16.01 -15.86 -1.78
C ASN A 123 -14.63 -16.10 -2.42
N ALA A 124 -14.02 -15.07 -3.01
CA ALA A 124 -12.70 -15.19 -3.64
C ALA A 124 -11.56 -15.54 -2.68
N LEU A 125 -11.70 -15.23 -1.38
CA LEU A 125 -10.72 -15.57 -0.35
C LEU A 125 -11.04 -16.89 0.37
N TYR A 126 -12.32 -17.28 0.43
CA TYR A 126 -12.79 -18.48 1.13
C TYR A 126 -12.72 -19.74 0.27
N GLU A 127 -12.93 -19.62 -1.04
CA GLU A 127 -12.80 -20.73 -2.01
C GLU A 127 -11.34 -21.12 -2.30
N LYS A 128 -10.38 -20.47 -1.63
CA LYS A 128 -8.95 -20.58 -1.84
C LYS A 128 -8.34 -21.58 -0.86
#